data_AF-A0A401Z4A3-F1
#
_entry.id   AF-A0A401Z4A3-F1
#
_cell.length_a   1.000
_cell.length_b   1.000
_cell.length_c   1.000
_cell.angle_alpha   90.00
_cell.angle_beta   90.00
_cell.angle_gamma   90.00
#
_symmetry.space_group_name_H-M   'P 1'
#
loop_
_entity.id
_entity.type
_entity.pdbx_description
1 polymer ?
#
loop_
_entity_poly.entity_id
_entity_poly.type
_entity_poly.pdbx_seq_one_letter_code
_entity_poly.pdbx_strand_id
1 'polypeptide(L)'
;MSDHGRELSPAELERQGRAALGRPVTAHAERSRVESVNGAHKADVSNAGHGDGKSAGHDVNGAPDRRTPQQIERDIEAARANLAVTLDEIVDRVKPANVAARAKDKVRAQFIDSDTGAPRMERVVPLAGGVAGLVLLVVLVKSRGGDKAAAKKAKAAKKR
;
A
#
# COMPACT_ATOMS: atom_id res chain seq x y z
N MET A 1 -25.66 53.88 19.25
CA MET A 1 -26.66 52.90 18.78
C MET A 1 -27.12 53.32 17.41
N SER A 2 -26.68 52.62 16.36
CA SER A 2 -27.33 52.47 15.06
C SER A 2 -26.49 51.45 14.28
N ASP A 3 -26.75 50.18 14.58
CA ASP A 3 -26.19 49.05 13.83
C ASP A 3 -27.04 48.90 12.56
N HIS A 4 -26.52 49.41 11.45
CA HIS A 4 -27.15 49.22 10.16
C HIS A 4 -26.81 47.82 9.67
N GLY A 5 -27.78 46.91 9.83
CA GLY A 5 -27.77 45.58 9.22
C GLY A 5 -27.50 45.73 7.73
N ARG A 6 -26.30 45.33 7.31
CA ARG A 6 -25.93 45.22 5.90
C ARG A 6 -26.69 44.04 5.33
N GLU A 7 -27.80 44.32 4.66
CA GLU A 7 -28.45 43.33 3.81
C GLU A 7 -27.45 42.93 2.71
N LEU A 8 -26.96 41.71 2.81
CA LEU A 8 -26.06 41.12 1.81
C LEU A 8 -26.82 41.04 0.50
N SER A 9 -26.23 41.57 -0.57
CA SER A 9 -26.85 41.61 -1.89
C SER A 9 -27.17 40.18 -2.36
N PRO A 10 -28.31 39.94 -3.06
CA PRO A 10 -28.64 38.61 -3.59
C PRO A 10 -27.53 38.05 -4.51
N ALA A 11 -26.72 38.91 -5.13
CA ALA A 11 -25.55 38.49 -5.92
C ALA A 11 -24.37 37.99 -5.06
N GLU A 12 -24.28 38.41 -3.79
CA GLU A 12 -23.25 37.95 -2.84
C GLU A 12 -23.65 36.62 -2.19
N LEU A 13 -24.94 36.42 -1.92
CA LEU A 13 -25.45 35.12 -1.43
C LEU A 13 -25.21 34.00 -2.45
N GLU A 14 -25.35 34.26 -3.76
CA GLU A 14 -25.00 33.27 -4.79
C GLU A 14 -23.51 32.95 -4.82
N ARG A 15 -22.65 33.96 -4.66
CA ARG A 15 -21.19 33.76 -4.61
C ARG A 15 -20.78 32.95 -3.40
N GLN A 16 -21.42 33.19 -2.26
CA GLN A 16 -21.16 32.47 -1.02
C GLN A 16 -21.71 31.02 -1.06
N GLY A 17 -22.89 30.81 -1.66
CA GLY A 17 -23.48 29.49 -1.87
C GLY A 17 -22.69 28.61 -2.84
N ARG A 18 -22.09 29.18 -3.89
CA ARG A 18 -21.26 28.45 -4.85
C ARG A 18 -19.90 28.01 -4.30
N ALA A 19 -19.42 28.65 -3.22
CA ALA A 19 -18.21 28.22 -2.51
C ALA A 19 -18.47 27.05 -1.54
N ALA A 20 -19.73 26.80 -1.15
CA ALA A 20 -20.11 25.73 -0.24
C ALA A 20 -20.31 24.37 -0.93
N LEU A 21 -20.50 24.36 -2.25
CA LEU A 21 -20.49 23.14 -3.05
C LEU A 21 -19.08 22.91 -3.57
N GLY A 22 -18.41 21.91 -3.01
CA GLY A 22 -17.01 21.56 -3.25
C GLY A 22 -16.60 21.68 -4.71
N ARG A 23 -15.52 22.44 -4.94
CA ARG A 23 -14.87 22.56 -6.25
C ARG A 23 -14.49 21.14 -6.72
N PRO A 24 -14.95 20.67 -7.90
CA PRO A 24 -14.38 19.46 -8.45
C PRO A 24 -12.88 19.72 -8.67
N VAL A 25 -12.05 18.84 -8.12
CA VAL A 25 -10.61 18.77 -8.33
C VAL A 25 -10.35 18.48 -9.80
N THR A 26 -10.45 19.51 -10.64
CA THR A 26 -10.03 19.42 -12.02
C THR A 26 -8.52 19.31 -12.05
N ALA A 27 -8.05 18.35 -12.84
CA ALA A 27 -6.71 17.78 -12.95
C ALA A 27 -5.59 18.75 -13.41
N HIS A 28 -5.67 20.04 -13.10
CA HIS A 28 -4.68 21.04 -13.48
C HIS A 28 -3.75 21.49 -12.34
N ALA A 29 -4.03 21.13 -11.08
CA ALA A 29 -3.23 21.57 -9.93
C ALA A 29 -2.09 20.61 -9.53
N GLU A 30 -2.06 19.36 -10.03
CA GLU A 30 -1.02 18.40 -9.66
C GLU A 30 0.28 18.56 -10.45
N ARG A 31 0.25 19.10 -11.67
CA ARG A 31 1.49 19.28 -12.47
C ARG A 31 2.45 20.29 -11.84
N SER A 32 1.95 21.39 -11.28
CA SER A 32 2.80 22.43 -10.71
C SER A 32 3.50 22.00 -9.41
N ARG A 33 2.89 21.11 -8.63
CA ARG A 33 3.50 20.60 -7.39
C ARG A 33 4.64 19.62 -7.68
N VAL A 34 4.49 18.76 -8.69
CA VAL A 34 5.53 17.79 -9.08
C VAL A 34 6.73 18.51 -9.73
N GLU A 35 6.51 19.59 -10.48
CA GLU A 35 7.59 20.36 -11.09
C GLU A 35 8.35 21.25 -10.09
N SER A 36 7.66 21.79 -9.07
CA SER A 36 8.30 22.58 -8.00
C SER A 36 9.21 21.73 -7.10
N VAL A 37 8.87 20.47 -6.83
CA VAL A 37 9.71 19.58 -6.01
C VAL A 37 10.94 19.11 -6.80
N ASN A 38 10.80 18.83 -8.10
CA ASN A 38 11.93 18.44 -8.95
C ASN A 38 12.83 19.60 -9.37
N GLY A 39 12.29 20.82 -9.49
CA GLY A 39 13.04 22.02 -9.86
C GLY A 39 13.97 22.53 -8.77
N ALA A 40 13.56 22.39 -7.49
CA ALA A 40 14.38 22.81 -6.35
C ALA A 40 15.67 21.96 -6.24
N HIS A 41 15.60 20.64 -6.44
CA HIS A 41 16.78 19.77 -6.31
C HIS A 41 17.79 19.86 -7.46
N LYS A 42 17.44 20.44 -8.60
CA LYS A 42 18.32 20.54 -9.77
C LYS A 42 19.26 21.75 -9.72
N ALA A 43 18.90 22.81 -9.00
CA ALA A 43 19.71 24.03 -8.93
C ALA A 43 20.91 23.89 -7.97
N ASP A 44 20.77 23.07 -6.92
CA ASP A 44 21.77 22.97 -5.85
C ASP A 44 22.98 22.07 -6.22
N VAL A 45 22.85 21.20 -7.22
CA VAL A 45 23.86 20.19 -7.56
C VAL A 45 24.93 20.69 -8.54
N SER A 46 24.67 21.80 -9.24
CA SER A 46 25.59 22.32 -10.28
C SER A 46 26.65 23.31 -9.79
N ASN A 47 26.68 23.65 -8.50
CA ASN A 47 27.63 24.62 -7.96
C ASN A 47 28.24 24.18 -6.62
N ALA A 48 28.71 22.93 -6.55
CA ALA A 48 29.70 22.54 -5.55
C ALA A 48 31.07 22.58 -6.24
N GLY A 49 31.68 23.76 -6.18
CA GLY A 49 33.07 23.99 -6.56
C GLY A 49 33.97 22.95 -5.92
N HIS A 50 34.69 22.23 -6.76
CA HIS A 50 35.77 21.32 -6.38
C HIS A 50 36.95 22.19 -5.92
N GLY A 51 36.90 22.65 -4.67
CA GLY A 51 38.00 23.34 -4.03
C GLY A 51 39.15 22.37 -3.83
N ASP A 52 40.34 22.78 -4.25
CA ASP A 52 41.63 22.09 -4.10
C ASP A 52 41.95 21.84 -2.62
N GLY A 53 41.34 20.81 -2.05
CA GLY A 53 41.67 20.25 -0.75
C GLY A 53 42.84 19.29 -0.93
N LYS A 54 44.06 19.83 -0.83
CA LYS A 54 45.31 19.14 -0.48
C LYS A 54 45.12 17.68 -0.03
N SER A 55 45.20 16.76 -0.99
CA SER A 55 45.26 15.32 -0.75
C SER A 55 46.57 14.99 -0.04
N ALA A 56 46.60 15.13 1.29
CA ALA A 56 47.48 14.31 2.10
C ALA A 56 47.09 12.85 1.81
N GLY A 57 48.07 12.08 1.33
CA GLY A 57 47.89 10.76 0.76
C GLY A 57 46.99 9.87 1.62
N HIS A 58 46.02 9.23 0.97
CA HIS A 58 45.50 7.98 1.47
C HIS A 58 46.41 6.90 0.87
N ASP A 59 47.46 6.61 1.62
CA ASP A 59 48.51 5.69 1.25
C ASP A 59 47.95 4.26 1.26
N VAL A 60 47.41 3.80 0.14
CA VAL A 60 46.82 2.44 -0.01
C VAL A 60 47.88 1.32 -0.09
N ASN A 61 49.12 1.55 0.36
CA ASN A 61 50.15 0.52 0.43
C ASN A 61 51.11 0.77 1.62
N GLY A 62 50.81 0.14 2.77
CA GLY A 62 51.71 0.12 3.92
C GLY A 62 51.13 -0.63 5.13
N ALA A 63 51.20 -1.96 5.11
CA ALA A 63 50.69 -2.91 6.11
C ALA A 63 49.16 -3.10 6.12
N PRO A 64 48.65 -4.33 6.31
CA PRO A 64 47.23 -4.48 6.60
C PRO A 64 46.93 -3.65 7.83
N ASP A 65 45.99 -2.71 7.70
CA ASP A 65 45.19 -2.19 8.81
C ASP A 65 44.57 -3.40 9.52
N ARG A 66 45.36 -4.05 10.37
CA ARG A 66 44.89 -5.09 11.27
C ARG A 66 44.11 -4.33 12.30
N ARG A 67 42.81 -4.14 12.02
CA ARG A 67 41.83 -3.74 13.03
C ARG A 67 42.17 -4.52 14.29
N THR A 68 42.54 -3.79 15.34
CA THR A 68 42.94 -4.43 16.59
C THR A 68 41.73 -5.24 17.09
N PRO A 69 41.93 -6.40 17.74
CA PRO A 69 40.81 -7.22 18.22
C PRO A 69 39.77 -6.41 19.03
N GLN A 70 40.25 -5.48 19.85
CA GLN A 70 39.41 -4.57 20.65
C GLN A 70 38.59 -3.60 19.79
N GLN A 71 39.09 -3.23 18.62
CA GLN A 71 38.42 -2.34 17.67
C GLN A 71 37.36 -3.11 16.88
N ILE A 72 37.64 -4.36 16.53
CA ILE A 72 36.65 -5.28 15.94
C ILE A 72 35.50 -5.50 16.94
N GLU A 73 35.79 -5.70 18.22
CA GLU A 73 34.78 -5.83 19.27
C GLU A 73 33.90 -4.58 19.38
N ARG A 74 34.50 -3.39 19.41
CA ARG A 74 33.77 -2.12 19.42
C ARG A 74 32.91 -1.93 18.18
N ASP A 75 33.42 -2.28 17.01
CA ASP A 75 32.68 -2.18 15.75
C ASP A 75 31.51 -3.17 15.70
N ILE A 76 31.69 -4.38 16.23
CA ILE A 76 30.62 -5.38 16.34
C ILE A 76 29.54 -4.92 17.32
N GLU A 77 29.92 -4.34 18.46
CA GLU A 77 28.97 -3.77 19.42
C GLU A 77 28.13 -2.66 18.77
N ALA A 78 28.78 -1.74 18.06
CA ALA A 78 28.14 -0.65 17.34
C ALA A 78 27.22 -1.17 16.22
N ALA A 79 27.68 -2.17 15.44
CA ALA A 79 26.89 -2.79 14.39
C ALA A 79 25.63 -3.50 14.94
N ARG A 80 25.76 -4.21 16.07
CA ARG A 80 24.63 -4.87 16.75
C ARG A 80 23.61 -3.87 17.26
N ALA A 81 24.05 -2.78 17.87
CA ALA A 81 23.16 -1.72 18.35
C ALA A 81 22.37 -1.09 17.19
N ASN A 82 23.04 -0.75 16.09
CA ASN A 82 22.39 -0.20 14.89
C ASN A 82 21.39 -1.20 14.27
N LEU A 83 21.77 -2.49 14.20
CA LEU A 83 20.90 -3.52 13.65
C LEU A 83 19.66 -3.77 14.50
N ALA A 84 19.78 -3.73 15.83
CA ALA A 84 18.65 -3.88 16.74
C ALA A 84 17.60 -2.78 16.52
N VAL A 85 18.04 -1.53 16.36
CA VAL A 85 17.15 -0.38 16.04
C VAL A 85 16.44 -0.60 14.70
N THR A 86 17.19 -0.95 13.66
CA THR A 86 16.60 -1.19 12.33
C THR A 86 15.65 -2.40 12.33
N LEU A 87 15.98 -3.43 13.10
CA LEU A 87 15.16 -4.64 13.19
C LEU A 87 13.82 -4.36 13.89
N ASP A 88 13.81 -3.56 14.95
CA ASP A 88 12.59 -3.15 15.66
C ASP A 88 11.65 -2.35 14.73
N GLU A 89 12.21 -1.41 13.95
CA GLU A 89 11.46 -0.67 12.93
C GLU A 89 10.88 -1.57 11.83
N ILE A 90 11.64 -2.57 11.37
CA ILE A 90 11.16 -3.55 10.39
C ILE A 90 10.04 -4.40 11.00
N VAL A 91 10.21 -4.90 12.22
CA VAL A 91 9.20 -5.71 12.91
C VAL A 91 7.88 -4.94 13.04
N ASP A 92 7.96 -3.67 13.41
CA ASP A 92 6.79 -2.81 13.54
C ASP A 92 6.11 -2.50 12.20
N ARG A 93 6.88 -2.28 11.13
CA ARG A 93 6.35 -2.01 9.78
C ARG A 93 5.82 -3.26 9.08
N VAL A 94 6.35 -4.43 9.41
CA VAL A 94 6.01 -5.73 8.81
C VAL A 94 5.05 -6.53 9.71
N LYS A 95 4.48 -5.90 10.76
CA LYS A 95 3.39 -6.44 11.58
C LYS A 95 2.40 -7.22 10.68
N PRO A 96 2.19 -8.52 10.92
CA PRO A 96 1.43 -9.39 10.02
C PRO A 96 0.04 -8.84 9.67
N ALA A 97 -0.59 -8.15 10.63
CA ALA A 97 -1.86 -7.47 10.44
C ALA A 97 -1.83 -6.42 9.32
N ASN A 98 -0.76 -5.63 9.23
CA ASN A 98 -0.60 -4.58 8.22
C ASN A 98 -0.30 -5.16 6.83
N VAL A 99 0.49 -6.24 6.78
CA VAL A 99 0.76 -6.96 5.53
C VAL A 99 -0.52 -7.62 5.01
N ALA A 100 -1.27 -8.28 5.88
CA ALA A 100 -2.56 -8.90 5.56
C ALA A 100 -3.59 -7.86 5.12
N ALA A 101 -3.67 -6.70 5.80
CA ALA A 101 -4.52 -5.59 5.42
C ALA A 101 -4.17 -5.08 4.01
N ARG A 102 -2.89 -4.80 3.73
CA ARG A 102 -2.45 -4.38 2.39
C ARG A 102 -2.72 -5.41 1.31
N ALA A 103 -2.52 -6.70 1.60
CA ALA A 103 -2.86 -7.77 0.67
C ALA A 103 -4.37 -7.79 0.38
N LYS A 104 -5.20 -7.66 1.42
CA LYS A 104 -6.66 -7.61 1.29
C LYS A 104 -7.13 -6.41 0.46
N ASP A 105 -6.53 -5.24 0.70
CA ASP A 105 -6.88 -4.03 -0.05
C ASP A 105 -6.46 -4.13 -1.51
N LYS A 106 -5.31 -4.75 -1.80
CA LYS A 106 -4.87 -5.01 -3.17
C LYS A 106 -5.81 -5.96 -3.91
N VAL A 107 -6.31 -6.99 -3.24
CA VAL A 107 -7.34 -7.88 -3.79
C VAL A 107 -8.64 -7.11 -4.02
N ARG A 108 -9.11 -6.32 -3.04
CA ARG A 108 -10.33 -5.50 -3.18
C ARG A 108 -10.24 -4.53 -4.35
N ALA A 109 -9.09 -3.87 -4.55
CA ALA A 109 -8.86 -2.95 -5.67
C ALA A 109 -8.98 -3.63 -7.05
N GLN A 110 -8.79 -4.96 -7.13
CA GLN A 110 -9.04 -5.69 -8.38
C GLN A 110 -10.53 -5.81 -8.70
N PHE A 111 -11.41 -5.74 -7.70
CA PHE A 111 -12.85 -5.93 -7.86
C PHE A 111 -13.66 -4.66 -7.64
N ILE A 112 -13.05 -3.58 -7.15
CA ILE A 112 -13.71 -2.29 -6.90
C ILE A 112 -13.08 -1.26 -7.84
N ASP A 113 -13.91 -0.38 -8.38
CA ASP A 113 -13.47 0.75 -9.18
C ASP A 113 -12.92 1.87 -8.29
N SER A 114 -11.77 2.42 -8.65
CA SER A 114 -11.06 3.40 -7.82
C SER A 114 -11.68 4.79 -7.86
N ASP A 115 -12.39 5.12 -8.95
CA ASP A 115 -12.95 6.45 -9.18
C ASP A 115 -14.37 6.55 -8.63
N THR A 116 -15.15 5.48 -8.77
CA THR A 116 -16.58 5.44 -8.40
C THR A 116 -16.85 4.65 -7.12
N GLY A 117 -15.91 3.82 -6.67
CA GLY A 117 -16.10 2.91 -5.53
C GLY A 117 -17.06 1.74 -5.81
N ALA A 118 -17.54 1.60 -7.06
CA ALA A 118 -18.50 0.57 -7.44
C ALA A 118 -17.80 -0.80 -7.65
N PRO A 119 -18.47 -1.93 -7.33
CA PRO A 119 -17.98 -3.24 -7.71
C PRO A 119 -17.87 -3.36 -9.25
N ARG A 120 -16.71 -3.81 -9.73
CA ARG A 120 -16.43 -4.10 -11.14
C ARG A 120 -17.21 -5.34 -11.56
N MET A 121 -18.45 -5.13 -11.99
CA MET A 121 -19.37 -6.20 -12.38
C MET A 121 -18.79 -7.13 -13.45
N GLU A 122 -17.95 -6.60 -14.35
CA GLU A 122 -17.19 -7.38 -15.34
C GLU A 122 -16.33 -8.49 -14.70
N ARG A 123 -15.77 -8.26 -13.51
CA ARG A 123 -14.90 -9.22 -12.81
C ARG A 123 -15.65 -10.02 -11.74
N VAL A 124 -16.57 -9.36 -11.03
CA VAL A 124 -17.32 -9.96 -9.92
C VAL A 124 -18.33 -10.99 -10.43
N VAL A 125 -19.07 -10.70 -11.50
CA VAL A 125 -20.12 -11.60 -12.03
C VAL A 125 -19.55 -12.96 -12.48
N PRO A 126 -18.54 -13.04 -13.35
CA PRO A 126 -18.01 -14.34 -13.78
C PRO A 126 -17.35 -15.11 -12.63
N LEU A 127 -16.67 -14.41 -11.71
CA LEU A 127 -16.03 -15.06 -10.56
C LEU A 127 -17.06 -15.62 -9.59
N ALA A 128 -18.09 -14.85 -9.24
CA ALA A 128 -19.17 -15.28 -8.37
C ALA A 128 -19.96 -16.45 -9.02
N GLY A 129 -20.24 -16.36 -10.32
CA GLY A 129 -20.87 -17.45 -11.07
C GLY A 129 -20.03 -18.74 -11.06
N GLY A 130 -18.72 -18.63 -11.26
CA GLY A 130 -17.79 -19.76 -11.20
C GLY A 130 -17.76 -20.44 -9.83
N VAL A 131 -17.67 -19.66 -8.75
CA VAL A 131 -17.70 -20.19 -7.38
C VAL A 131 -19.05 -20.84 -7.06
N ALA A 132 -20.16 -20.17 -7.38
CA ALA A 132 -21.50 -20.72 -7.16
C ALA A 132 -21.71 -22.02 -7.94
N GLY A 133 -21.27 -22.07 -9.20
CA GLY A 133 -21.31 -23.27 -10.03
C GLY A 133 -20.47 -24.41 -9.47
N LEU A 134 -19.27 -24.12 -8.96
CA LEU A 134 -18.41 -25.12 -8.32
C LEU A 134 -19.03 -25.66 -7.03
N VAL A 135 -19.58 -24.80 -6.18
CA VAL A 135 -20.26 -25.22 -4.94
C VAL A 135 -21.46 -26.09 -5.27
N LEU A 136 -22.29 -25.69 -6.25
CA LEU A 136 -23.43 -26.48 -6.70
C LEU A 136 -22.99 -27.86 -7.24
N LEU A 137 -21.90 -27.91 -8.01
CA LEU A 137 -21.33 -29.16 -8.51
C LEU A 137 -20.88 -30.07 -7.36
N VAL A 138 -20.15 -29.55 -6.37
CA VAL A 138 -19.68 -30.32 -5.21
C VAL A 138 -20.86 -30.88 -4.41
N VAL A 139 -21.90 -30.08 -4.19
CA VAL A 139 -23.13 -30.53 -3.51
C VAL A 139 -23.81 -31.66 -4.29
N LEU A 140 -23.93 -31.53 -5.62
CA LEU A 140 -24.52 -32.57 -6.49
C LEU A 140 -23.70 -33.87 -6.51
N VAL A 141 -22.37 -33.77 -6.48
CA VAL A 141 -21.50 -34.96 -6.41
C VAL A 141 -21.66 -35.65 -5.05
N LYS A 142 -21.76 -34.88 -3.97
CA LYS A 142 -21.93 -35.41 -2.61
C LYS A 142 -23.30 -36.04 -2.39
N SER A 143 -24.37 -35.46 -2.96
CA SER A 143 -25.72 -36.03 -2.85
C SER A 143 -25.84 -37.37 -3.59
N ARG A 144 -25.28 -37.49 -4.80
CA ARG A 144 -25.29 -38.75 -5.58
C ARG A 144 -24.47 -39.87 -4.91
N GLY A 145 -23.48 -39.55 -4.08
CA GLY A 145 -22.72 -40.53 -3.30
C GLY A 145 -23.53 -41.18 -2.17
N GLY A 146 -24.48 -40.44 -1.58
CA GLY A 146 -25.38 -40.94 -0.53
C GLY A 146 -26.41 -41.94 -1.04
N ASP A 147 -26.98 -41.66 -2.22
CA ASP A 147 -28.00 -42.52 -2.84
C ASP A 147 -27.45 -43.90 -3.25
N LYS A 148 -26.18 -43.95 -3.68
CA LYS A 148 -25.49 -45.20 -4.00
C LYS A 148 -25.21 -46.05 -2.75
N ALA A 149 -24.97 -45.42 -1.60
CA ALA A 149 -24.76 -46.10 -0.32
C ALA A 149 -26.08 -46.68 0.23
N ALA A 150 -27.19 -45.95 0.10
CA ALA A 150 -28.53 -46.44 0.43
C ALA A 150 -28.94 -47.62 -0.46
N ALA A 151 -28.69 -47.53 -1.78
CA ALA A 151 -28.99 -48.60 -2.73
C ALA A 151 -28.16 -49.88 -2.47
N LYS A 152 -26.90 -49.78 -2.03
CA LYS A 152 -26.09 -50.96 -1.65
C LYS A 152 -26.60 -51.64 -0.37
N LYS A 153 -27.02 -50.89 0.66
CA LYS A 153 -27.60 -51.46 1.89
C LYS A 153 -28.93 -52.18 1.62
N ALA A 154 -29.78 -51.60 0.76
CA ALA A 154 -31.04 -52.24 0.37
C ALA A 154 -30.83 -53.57 -0.39
N LYS A 155 -29.80 -53.66 -1.24
CA LYS A 155 -29.44 -54.93 -1.91
C LYS A 155 -28.78 -55.96 -0.98
N ALA A 156 -28.05 -55.52 0.05
CA ALA A 156 -27.45 -56.41 1.04
C ALA A 156 -28.49 -56.99 2.02
N ALA A 157 -29.54 -56.23 2.35
CA ALA A 157 -30.64 -56.69 3.21
C ALA A 157 -31.58 -57.70 2.54
N LYS A 158 -31.68 -57.72 1.20
CA LYS A 158 -32.51 -58.67 0.43
C LYS A 158 -31.78 -60.00 0.12
N LYS A 159 -30.53 -60.16 0.55
CA LYS A 159 -29.70 -61.36 0.31
C LYS A 159 -29.40 -62.14 1.60
N ARG A 160 -30.09 -61.84 2.70
CA ARG A 160 -30.07 -62.61 3.95
C ARG A 160 -31.39 -63.35 4.12
#